data_AF-A0A653Y4C7-F1
#
_entry.id   AF-A0A653Y4C7-F1
#
_cell.length_a   1.000
_cell.length_b   1.000
_cell.length_c   1.000
_cell.angle_alpha   90.00
_cell.angle_beta   90.00
_cell.angle_gamma   90.00
#
_symmetry.space_group_name_H-M   'P 1'
#
loop_
_entity.id
_entity.type
_entity.pdbx_description
1 polymer ?
#
loop_
_entity_poly.entity_id
_entity_poly.type
_entity_poly.pdbx_seq_one_letter_code
_entity_poly.pdbx_strand_id
1 'polypeptide(L)'
;MKHVITLVFFILLFSCNQKPSDWIDRSKHEGLYKHDITNKFEVYSSVEHPGDIKNTVEVLELTKKYYDRIFDENLNFAVLFIDNKNWNKYAFSPPPGMPQAFYEGNIVLGLGKSVIARNAENGIKQAPPPVKEVLKQHFGENIDLDYFYRDALSLHELGHLYQFYRTGKSSQRRWLNELFGNLCQVGAARSFDTQTVLDQMDVLQTTMIRGNQWGELKFKTLGQFETEYLQIMQQGQNYGWYQTQFYFKARELHSNFGDDFLRLFRDFLIDTNPDIIGELDNAELNQHILDTFGKEAAEIMKWKYDS
;
A
#
# COMPACT_ATOMS: atom_id res chain seq x y z
N MET A 1 13.43 -9.60 72.11
CA MET A 1 13.24 -10.16 70.76
C MET A 1 12.65 -9.08 69.88
N LYS A 2 13.42 -8.53 68.94
CA LYS A 2 12.95 -7.50 67.99
C LYS A 2 12.59 -8.22 66.69
N HIS A 3 11.31 -8.23 66.34
CA HIS A 3 10.85 -8.73 65.05
C HIS A 3 11.13 -7.67 63.98
N VAL A 4 11.99 -8.03 63.03
CA VAL A 4 12.18 -7.30 61.77
C VAL A 4 11.05 -7.73 60.84
N ILE A 5 10.15 -6.80 60.52
CA ILE A 5 9.13 -7.00 59.48
C ILE A 5 9.74 -6.49 58.18
N THR A 6 10.13 -7.42 57.31
CA THR A 6 10.56 -7.11 55.94
C THR A 6 9.30 -6.95 55.08
N LEU A 7 9.02 -5.72 54.64
CA LEU A 7 7.94 -5.42 53.71
C LEU A 7 8.44 -5.68 52.28
N VAL A 8 7.98 -6.76 51.64
CA VAL A 8 8.26 -7.04 50.22
C VAL A 8 7.23 -6.30 49.38
N PHE A 9 7.67 -5.28 48.64
CA PHE A 9 6.86 -4.62 47.62
C PHE A 9 6.77 -5.52 46.37
N PHE A 10 5.61 -6.13 46.15
CA PHE A 10 5.27 -6.73 44.87
C PHE A 10 4.81 -5.63 43.92
N ILE A 11 5.66 -5.26 42.95
CA ILE A 11 5.25 -4.47 41.79
C ILE A 11 4.48 -5.44 40.88
N LEU A 12 3.15 -5.40 40.96
CA LEU A 12 2.28 -6.03 39.97
C LEU A 12 2.45 -5.26 38.66
N LEU A 13 3.21 -5.84 37.73
CA LEU A 13 3.17 -5.48 36.32
C LEU A 13 1.74 -5.73 35.83
N PHE A 14 0.93 -4.67 35.81
CA PHE A 14 -0.28 -4.65 35.00
C PHE A 14 0.14 -4.69 33.54
N SER A 15 0.32 -5.90 33.02
CA SER A 15 0.24 -6.12 31.58
C SER A 15 -1.18 -5.72 31.18
N CYS A 16 -1.31 -4.54 30.56
CA CYS A 16 -2.52 -4.17 29.86
C CYS A 16 -2.75 -5.20 28.75
N ASN A 17 -3.44 -6.30 29.08
CA ASN A 17 -4.13 -7.11 28.10
C ASN A 17 -5.28 -6.26 27.56
N GLN A 18 -4.97 -5.33 26.66
CA GLN A 18 -5.96 -4.87 25.70
C GLN A 18 -6.43 -6.14 24.98
N LYS A 19 -7.67 -6.56 25.25
CA LYS A 19 -8.34 -7.50 24.35
C LYS A 19 -8.18 -6.91 22.94
N PRO A 20 -7.72 -7.68 21.94
CA PRO A 20 -7.72 -7.16 20.58
C PRO A 20 -9.18 -6.83 20.28
N SER A 21 -9.50 -5.54 20.20
CA SER A 21 -10.71 -5.14 19.51
C SER A 21 -10.57 -5.73 18.12
N ASP A 22 -11.54 -6.53 17.70
CA ASP A 22 -11.62 -6.98 16.31
C ASP A 22 -11.71 -5.72 15.45
N TRP A 23 -10.56 -5.24 14.97
CA TRP A 23 -10.42 -3.98 14.23
C TRP A 23 -10.86 -4.14 12.77
N ILE A 24 -11.20 -5.38 12.38
CA ILE A 24 -11.70 -5.74 11.06
C ILE A 24 -13.17 -5.33 10.99
N ASP A 25 -13.53 -4.47 10.05
CA ASP A 25 -14.93 -4.08 9.80
C ASP A 25 -15.70 -5.27 9.22
N ARG A 26 -16.43 -5.95 10.09
CA ARG A 26 -17.28 -7.10 9.75
C ARG A 26 -18.56 -6.72 9.03
N SER A 27 -18.95 -5.44 9.03
CA SER A 27 -20.16 -5.00 8.32
C SER A 27 -20.05 -5.22 6.80
N LYS A 28 -18.82 -5.29 6.27
CA LYS A 28 -18.54 -5.60 4.86
C LYS A 28 -18.58 -7.09 4.53
N HIS A 29 -18.73 -7.98 5.51
CA HIS A 29 -18.61 -9.42 5.28
C HIS A 29 -19.96 -10.08 4.97
N GLU A 30 -21.07 -9.36 5.18
CA GLU A 30 -22.42 -9.89 5.00
C GLU A 30 -22.69 -10.36 3.57
N GLY A 31 -22.94 -11.67 3.43
CA GLY A 31 -23.23 -12.32 2.15
C GLY A 31 -21.99 -12.72 1.35
N LEU A 32 -20.79 -12.62 1.93
CA LEU A 32 -19.57 -13.17 1.34
C LEU A 32 -19.37 -14.63 1.76
N TYR A 33 -18.71 -15.40 0.91
CA TYR A 33 -18.31 -16.78 1.16
C TYR A 33 -16.91 -16.80 1.77
N LYS A 34 -16.74 -17.46 2.91
CA LYS A 34 -15.44 -17.66 3.54
C LYS A 34 -14.65 -18.77 2.84
N HIS A 35 -13.35 -18.58 2.71
CA HIS A 35 -12.42 -19.56 2.11
C HIS A 35 -11.31 -19.92 3.09
N ASP A 36 -11.15 -21.21 3.38
CA ASP A 36 -10.09 -21.73 4.25
C ASP A 36 -8.82 -22.07 3.45
N ILE A 37 -8.35 -21.13 2.62
CA ILE A 37 -7.15 -21.30 1.77
C ILE A 37 -5.85 -21.05 2.56
N THR A 38 -5.93 -20.23 3.61
CA THR A 38 -4.80 -19.87 4.49
C THR A 38 -5.25 -19.82 5.95
N ASN A 39 -4.29 -19.94 6.87
CA ASN A 39 -4.49 -19.69 8.30
C ASN A 39 -3.80 -18.40 8.80
N LYS A 40 -3.29 -17.57 7.89
CA LYS A 40 -2.52 -16.35 8.22
C LYS A 40 -3.39 -15.09 8.34
N PHE A 41 -4.50 -15.07 7.63
CA PHE A 41 -5.50 -14.01 7.61
C PHE A 41 -6.82 -14.61 7.10
N GLU A 42 -7.91 -13.85 7.17
CA GLU A 42 -9.21 -14.33 6.71
C GLU A 42 -9.42 -14.01 5.23
N VAL A 43 -10.05 -14.93 4.49
CA VAL A 43 -10.34 -14.76 3.06
C VAL A 43 -11.82 -14.93 2.80
N TYR A 44 -12.40 -13.96 2.11
CA TYR A 44 -13.81 -13.95 1.72
C TYR A 44 -13.94 -13.61 0.23
N SER A 45 -15.04 -14.02 -0.39
CA SER A 45 -15.36 -13.63 -1.76
C SER A 45 -16.85 -13.35 -1.99
N SER A 46 -17.17 -12.55 -3.01
CA SER A 46 -18.55 -12.33 -3.44
C SER A 46 -19.12 -13.48 -4.28
N VAL A 47 -18.31 -14.50 -4.60
CA VAL A 47 -18.64 -15.65 -5.45
C VAL A 47 -18.18 -16.92 -4.76
N GLU A 48 -19.07 -17.90 -4.54
CA GLU A 48 -18.81 -19.13 -3.78
C GLU A 48 -17.61 -19.95 -4.29
N HIS A 49 -17.42 -20.00 -5.60
CA HIS A 49 -16.29 -20.64 -6.24
C HIS A 49 -15.55 -19.59 -7.08
N PRO A 50 -14.73 -18.73 -6.45
CA PRO A 50 -13.95 -17.76 -7.18
C PRO A 50 -12.95 -18.49 -8.09
N GLY A 51 -12.52 -17.83 -9.16
CA GLY A 51 -11.44 -18.34 -10.00
C GLY A 51 -10.10 -18.36 -9.27
N ASP A 52 -9.00 -18.14 -9.99
CA ASP A 52 -7.67 -18.19 -9.38
C ASP A 52 -7.39 -17.00 -8.44
N ILE A 53 -7.69 -17.20 -7.15
CA ILE A 53 -7.30 -16.32 -6.05
C ILE A 53 -6.12 -16.88 -5.25
N LYS A 54 -5.71 -18.13 -5.52
CA LYS A 54 -4.72 -18.84 -4.72
C LYS A 54 -3.35 -18.18 -4.84
N ASN A 55 -2.94 -17.82 -6.06
CA ASN A 55 -1.68 -17.12 -6.29
C ASN A 55 -1.61 -15.79 -5.50
N THR A 56 -2.68 -14.99 -5.55
CA THR A 56 -2.76 -13.73 -4.80
C THR A 56 -2.68 -13.96 -3.29
N VAL A 57 -3.33 -15.01 -2.76
CA VAL A 57 -3.24 -15.37 -1.34
C VAL A 57 -1.82 -15.75 -0.95
N GLU A 58 -1.12 -16.56 -1.75
CA GLU A 58 0.28 -16.93 -1.51
C GLU A 58 1.21 -15.71 -1.51
N VAL A 59 1.03 -14.78 -2.45
CA VAL A 59 1.76 -13.50 -2.49
C VAL A 59 1.51 -12.68 -1.22
N LEU A 60 0.27 -12.61 -0.74
CA LEU A 60 -0.07 -11.92 0.50
C LEU A 60 0.48 -12.60 1.75
N GLU A 61 0.59 -13.93 1.77
CA GLU A 61 1.26 -14.64 2.87
C GLU A 61 2.75 -14.29 2.96
N LEU A 62 3.45 -14.27 1.82
CA LEU A 62 4.85 -13.85 1.74
C LEU A 62 5.01 -12.38 2.19
N THR A 63 4.13 -11.52 1.70
CA THR A 63 4.10 -10.10 2.05
C THR A 63 3.85 -9.91 3.55
N LYS A 64 2.85 -10.59 4.12
CA LYS A 64 2.56 -10.56 5.56
C LYS A 64 3.78 -11.01 6.35
N LYS A 65 4.40 -12.12 5.98
CA LYS A 65 5.62 -12.61 6.66
C LYS A 65 6.74 -11.58 6.66
N TYR A 66 6.95 -10.88 5.54
CA TYR A 66 7.95 -9.82 5.43
C TYR A 66 7.58 -8.62 6.32
N TYR A 67 6.35 -8.11 6.22
CA TYR A 67 5.89 -6.97 7.01
C TYR A 67 5.84 -7.27 8.50
N ASP A 68 5.29 -8.40 8.94
CA ASP A 68 5.26 -8.79 10.35
C ASP A 68 6.67 -8.73 10.97
N ARG A 69 7.69 -9.17 10.22
CA ARG A 69 9.10 -9.12 10.62
C ARG A 69 9.64 -7.70 10.68
N ILE A 70 9.44 -6.90 9.64
CA ILE A 70 10.03 -5.55 9.55
C ILE A 70 9.38 -4.58 10.54
N PHE A 71 8.10 -4.78 10.78
CA PHE A 71 7.27 -3.90 11.58
C PHE A 71 7.11 -4.37 13.03
N ASP A 72 7.64 -5.55 13.36
CA ASP A 72 7.48 -6.23 14.65
C ASP A 72 6.00 -6.22 15.11
N GLU A 73 5.13 -6.62 14.18
CA GLU A 73 3.69 -6.61 14.34
C GLU A 73 3.15 -7.96 13.88
N ASN A 74 2.12 -8.50 14.53
CA ASN A 74 1.41 -9.67 14.01
C ASN A 74 0.02 -9.23 13.59
N LEU A 75 -0.07 -8.60 12.43
CA LEU A 75 -1.30 -7.92 12.02
C LEU A 75 -2.37 -8.94 11.60
N ASN A 76 -3.52 -8.94 12.28
CA ASN A 76 -4.70 -9.67 11.81
C ASN A 76 -5.46 -8.81 10.78
N PHE A 77 -5.97 -9.38 9.69
CA PHE A 77 -6.79 -8.67 8.71
C PHE A 77 -7.65 -9.64 7.90
N ALA A 78 -8.56 -9.12 7.09
CA ALA A 78 -9.35 -9.88 6.13
C ALA A 78 -9.13 -9.39 4.70
N VAL A 79 -9.14 -10.33 3.76
CA VAL A 79 -9.07 -10.07 2.32
C VAL A 79 -10.42 -10.40 1.69
N LEU A 80 -11.03 -9.41 1.05
CA LEU A 80 -12.32 -9.52 0.40
C LEU A 80 -12.11 -9.51 -1.11
N PHE A 81 -12.29 -10.66 -1.76
CA PHE A 81 -12.26 -10.79 -3.22
C PHE A 81 -13.64 -10.50 -3.82
N ILE A 82 -13.79 -9.35 -4.45
CA ILE A 82 -15.07 -8.81 -4.89
C ILE A 82 -15.14 -8.73 -6.41
N ASP A 83 -16.21 -9.27 -6.99
CA ASP A 83 -16.49 -9.10 -8.41
C ASP A 83 -16.89 -7.65 -8.76
N ASN A 84 -16.67 -7.25 -10.00
CA ASN A 84 -16.92 -5.87 -10.42
C ASN A 84 -18.41 -5.44 -10.29
N LYS A 85 -19.36 -6.39 -10.33
CA LYS A 85 -20.81 -6.09 -10.21
C LYS A 85 -21.20 -5.75 -8.78
N ASN A 86 -20.52 -6.33 -7.78
CA ASN A 86 -20.76 -6.10 -6.37
C ASN A 86 -19.81 -5.07 -5.75
N TRP A 87 -18.90 -4.49 -6.53
CA TRP A 87 -17.85 -3.59 -6.05
C TRP A 87 -18.37 -2.49 -5.12
N ASN A 88 -19.38 -1.73 -5.53
CA ASN A 88 -19.91 -0.61 -4.75
C ASN A 88 -20.59 -1.01 -3.43
N LYS A 89 -20.90 -2.30 -3.24
CA LYS A 89 -21.44 -2.80 -1.96
C LYS A 89 -20.32 -2.97 -0.92
N TYR A 90 -19.17 -3.47 -1.36
CA TYR A 90 -18.11 -3.96 -0.47
C TYR A 90 -16.85 -3.09 -0.45
N ALA A 91 -16.50 -2.47 -1.57
CA ALA A 91 -15.35 -1.58 -1.71
C ALA A 91 -15.67 -0.16 -1.22
N PHE A 92 -14.63 0.64 -1.03
CA PHE A 92 -14.71 1.95 -0.40
C PHE A 92 -14.70 3.09 -1.40
N SER A 93 -14.09 2.86 -2.57
CA SER A 93 -14.04 3.84 -3.64
C SER A 93 -14.13 3.19 -5.03
N PRO A 94 -14.57 3.92 -6.06
CA PRO A 94 -14.35 3.53 -7.45
C PRO A 94 -12.88 3.74 -7.85
N PRO A 95 -12.38 3.09 -8.92
CA PRO A 95 -13.14 2.25 -9.86
C PRO A 95 -13.11 0.73 -9.51
N PRO A 96 -14.05 -0.06 -10.06
CA PRO A 96 -14.10 -1.50 -9.82
C PRO A 96 -12.81 -2.27 -10.14
N GLY A 97 -12.45 -3.15 -9.21
CA GLY A 97 -11.33 -4.08 -9.29
C GLY A 97 -9.97 -3.49 -8.86
N MET A 98 -9.91 -2.21 -8.50
CA MET A 98 -8.68 -1.60 -7.97
C MET A 98 -8.47 -2.02 -6.51
N PRO A 99 -7.34 -2.63 -6.13
CA PRO A 99 -7.05 -2.95 -4.73
C PRO A 99 -7.21 -1.75 -3.80
N GLN A 100 -7.78 -1.98 -2.61
CA GLN A 100 -8.02 -0.95 -1.60
C GLN A 100 -7.78 -1.48 -0.18
N ALA A 101 -7.01 -0.74 0.61
CA ALA A 101 -6.96 -0.88 2.06
C ALA A 101 -8.05 -0.04 2.73
N PHE A 102 -8.71 -0.63 3.73
CA PHE A 102 -9.60 0.09 4.63
C PHE A 102 -8.98 0.22 6.00
N TYR A 103 -9.14 1.39 6.62
CA TYR A 103 -8.57 1.68 7.94
C TYR A 103 -9.06 0.72 9.06
N GLU A 104 -10.13 -0.06 8.81
CA GLU A 104 -10.65 -1.10 9.70
C GLU A 104 -10.37 -2.51 9.14
N GLY A 105 -9.10 -2.84 8.89
CA GLY A 105 -8.63 -4.23 8.79
C GLY A 105 -9.08 -5.06 7.59
N ASN A 106 -9.61 -4.42 6.56
CA ASN A 106 -10.00 -5.09 5.32
C ASN A 106 -9.11 -4.64 4.15
N ILE A 107 -8.68 -5.60 3.32
CA ILE A 107 -8.20 -5.35 1.96
C ILE A 107 -9.29 -5.82 1.00
N VAL A 108 -9.66 -4.99 0.03
CA VAL A 108 -10.62 -5.35 -1.02
C VAL A 108 -9.88 -5.50 -2.34
N LEU A 109 -9.97 -6.68 -2.95
CA LEU A 109 -9.32 -7.04 -4.21
C LEU A 109 -10.36 -7.42 -5.26
N GLY A 110 -10.10 -7.12 -6.53
CA GLY A 110 -10.97 -7.52 -7.63
C GLY A 110 -10.89 -9.03 -7.93
N LEU A 111 -12.04 -9.69 -8.10
CA LEU A 111 -12.11 -11.05 -8.68
C LEU A 111 -11.92 -11.07 -10.20
N GLY A 112 -12.11 -9.93 -10.86
CA GLY A 112 -11.91 -9.81 -12.30
C GLY A 112 -11.11 -8.56 -12.62
N LYS A 113 -10.65 -8.50 -13.87
CA LYS A 113 -9.80 -7.43 -14.39
C LYS A 113 -10.33 -6.04 -14.03
N SER A 114 -9.48 -5.26 -13.37
CA SER A 114 -9.80 -3.91 -12.93
C SER A 114 -10.06 -2.99 -14.12
N VAL A 115 -10.83 -1.91 -13.90
CA VAL A 115 -11.01 -0.86 -14.91
C VAL A 115 -9.66 -0.23 -15.29
N ILE A 116 -8.78 -0.04 -14.32
CA ILE A 116 -7.46 0.56 -14.53
C ILE A 116 -6.58 -0.34 -15.39
N ALA A 117 -6.54 -1.65 -15.13
CA ALA A 117 -5.80 -2.62 -15.95
C ALA A 117 -6.27 -2.59 -17.41
N ARG A 118 -7.60 -2.61 -17.64
CA ARG A 118 -8.16 -2.52 -19.00
C ARG A 118 -7.77 -1.22 -19.70
N ASN A 119 -7.81 -0.09 -19.00
CA ASN A 119 -7.43 1.21 -19.57
C ASN A 119 -5.94 1.25 -19.90
N ALA A 120 -5.08 0.74 -19.02
CA ALA A 120 -3.64 0.65 -19.24
C ALA A 120 -3.32 -0.26 -20.45
N GLU A 121 -3.91 -1.44 -20.53
CA GLU A 121 -3.78 -2.35 -21.68
C GLU A 121 -4.20 -1.70 -23.01
N ASN A 122 -5.31 -0.94 -22.99
CA ASN A 122 -5.76 -0.21 -24.18
C ASN A 122 -4.81 0.92 -24.58
N GLY A 123 -4.23 1.63 -23.61
CA GLY A 123 -3.16 2.61 -23.87
C GLY A 123 -1.92 1.96 -24.48
N ILE A 124 -1.49 0.82 -23.92
CA ILE A 124 -0.33 0.06 -24.40
C ILE A 124 -0.53 -0.42 -25.84
N LYS A 125 -1.74 -0.81 -26.26
CA LYS A 125 -2.02 -1.17 -27.66
C LYS A 125 -1.65 -0.06 -28.64
N GLN A 126 -1.82 1.21 -28.23
CA GLN A 126 -1.49 2.39 -29.02
C GLN A 126 -0.02 2.82 -28.88
N ALA A 127 0.74 2.21 -27.98
CA ALA A 127 2.14 2.55 -27.77
C ALA A 127 3.03 2.13 -28.96
N PRO A 128 4.18 2.80 -29.17
CA PRO A 128 5.15 2.45 -30.21
C PRO A 128 5.64 0.99 -30.08
N PRO A 129 6.03 0.32 -31.19
CA PRO A 129 6.48 -1.08 -31.15
C PRO A 129 7.59 -1.37 -30.10
N PRO A 130 8.64 -0.54 -29.93
CA PRO A 130 9.67 -0.81 -28.93
C PRO A 130 9.15 -0.91 -27.49
N VAL A 131 8.13 -0.11 -27.15
CA VAL A 131 7.47 -0.16 -25.83
C VAL A 131 6.74 -1.49 -25.64
N LYS A 132 5.99 -1.91 -26.65
CA LYS A 132 5.21 -3.15 -26.59
C LYS A 132 6.10 -4.39 -26.48
N GLU A 133 7.20 -4.43 -27.23
CA GLU A 133 8.11 -5.57 -27.20
C GLU A 133 8.80 -5.74 -25.84
N VAL A 134 9.15 -4.64 -25.18
CA VAL A 134 9.68 -4.68 -23.80
C VAL A 134 8.62 -5.22 -22.83
N LEU A 135 7.38 -4.76 -22.91
CA LEU A 135 6.31 -5.23 -22.00
C LEU A 135 5.96 -6.71 -22.24
N LYS A 136 5.95 -7.19 -23.49
CA LYS A 136 5.67 -8.59 -23.81
C LYS A 136 6.65 -9.57 -23.17
N GLN A 137 7.91 -9.17 -22.98
CA GLN A 137 8.92 -10.01 -22.31
C GLN A 137 8.58 -10.31 -20.85
N HIS A 138 7.77 -9.46 -20.20
CA HIS A 138 7.41 -9.59 -18.78
C HIS A 138 5.95 -9.97 -18.54
N PHE A 139 5.05 -9.64 -19.48
CA PHE A 139 3.61 -9.86 -19.36
C PHE A 139 3.04 -10.83 -20.40
N GLY A 140 3.89 -11.41 -21.25
CA GLY A 140 3.51 -12.32 -22.32
C GLY A 140 3.07 -11.62 -23.61
N GLU A 141 2.93 -12.40 -24.69
CA GLU A 141 2.59 -11.89 -26.03
C GLU A 141 1.25 -11.13 -26.04
N ASN A 142 0.27 -11.66 -25.31
CA ASN A 142 -0.96 -10.97 -24.97
C ASN A 142 -0.78 -10.30 -23.61
N ILE A 143 -0.28 -9.06 -23.61
CA ILE A 143 -0.06 -8.28 -22.38
C ILE A 143 -1.32 -8.27 -21.53
N ASP A 144 -1.25 -8.95 -20.38
CA ASP A 144 -2.32 -9.03 -19.38
C ASP A 144 -1.83 -8.44 -18.07
N LEU A 145 -2.44 -7.34 -17.66
CA LEU A 145 -2.06 -6.61 -16.44
C LEU A 145 -2.96 -6.95 -15.26
N ASP A 146 -3.91 -7.89 -15.36
CA ASP A 146 -4.83 -8.22 -14.26
C ASP A 146 -4.08 -8.63 -12.99
N TYR A 147 -3.30 -9.70 -13.07
CA TYR A 147 -2.52 -10.22 -11.95
C TYR A 147 -1.45 -9.24 -11.51
N PHE A 148 -0.87 -8.46 -12.42
CA PHE A 148 0.04 -7.38 -12.04
C PHE A 148 -0.66 -6.37 -11.12
N TYR A 149 -1.80 -5.82 -11.54
CA TYR A 149 -2.51 -4.83 -10.74
C TYR A 149 -3.06 -5.45 -9.45
N ARG A 150 -3.54 -6.70 -9.47
CA ARG A 150 -4.05 -7.35 -8.26
C ARG A 150 -2.93 -7.69 -7.29
N ASP A 151 -1.94 -8.44 -7.74
CA ASP A 151 -0.89 -8.97 -6.87
C ASP A 151 0.05 -7.84 -6.46
N ALA A 152 0.61 -7.07 -7.40
CA ALA A 152 1.58 -6.04 -7.07
C ALA A 152 1.00 -4.91 -6.21
N LEU A 153 -0.22 -4.42 -6.48
CA LEU A 153 -0.81 -3.38 -5.62
C LEU A 153 -1.28 -3.95 -4.28
N SER A 154 -1.60 -5.25 -4.17
CA SER A 154 -1.97 -5.81 -2.86
C SER A 154 -0.85 -5.69 -1.82
N LEU A 155 0.42 -5.66 -2.25
CA LEU A 155 1.57 -5.38 -1.37
C LEU A 155 1.50 -3.95 -0.81
N HIS A 156 1.13 -2.98 -1.65
CA HIS A 156 0.97 -1.57 -1.29
C HIS A 156 -0.18 -1.40 -0.29
N GLU A 157 -1.34 -1.96 -0.61
CA GLU A 157 -2.54 -1.90 0.24
C GLU A 157 -2.32 -2.59 1.59
N LEU A 158 -1.64 -3.75 1.60
CA LEU A 158 -1.29 -4.39 2.86
C LEU A 158 -0.35 -3.51 3.70
N GLY A 159 0.59 -2.79 3.08
CA GLY A 159 1.43 -1.80 3.76
C GLY A 159 0.60 -0.75 4.48
N HIS A 160 -0.41 -0.21 3.81
CA HIS A 160 -1.36 0.73 4.43
C HIS A 160 -2.08 0.17 5.64
N LEU A 161 -2.44 -1.12 5.66
CA LEU A 161 -3.04 -1.71 6.86
C LEU A 161 -2.09 -1.70 8.07
N TYR A 162 -0.78 -1.95 7.88
CA TYR A 162 0.20 -1.83 8.98
C TYR A 162 0.38 -0.40 9.48
N GLN A 163 0.17 0.60 8.61
CA GLN A 163 0.09 2.00 9.00
C GLN A 163 -1.21 2.29 9.78
N PHE A 164 -2.36 1.99 9.17
CA PHE A 164 -3.67 2.37 9.70
C PHE A 164 -4.02 1.68 11.02
N TYR A 165 -3.46 0.49 11.28
CA TYR A 165 -3.58 -0.16 12.58
C TYR A 165 -3.10 0.72 13.75
N ARG A 166 -2.17 1.66 13.48
CA ARG A 166 -1.62 2.59 14.46
C ARG A 166 -2.13 4.02 14.28
N THR A 167 -2.45 4.44 13.05
CA THR A 167 -2.85 5.84 12.76
C THR A 167 -4.35 6.05 12.62
N GLY A 168 -5.13 4.98 12.44
CA GLY A 168 -6.50 5.08 11.95
C GLY A 168 -6.55 5.73 10.56
N LYS A 169 -7.59 6.53 10.29
CA LYS A 169 -7.79 7.24 9.01
C LYS A 169 -6.98 8.52 8.85
N SER A 170 -6.26 8.93 9.89
CA SER A 170 -5.63 10.24 10.00
C SER A 170 -4.22 10.23 9.41
N SER A 171 -3.80 11.36 8.84
CA SER A 171 -2.54 11.49 8.11
C SER A 171 -2.19 12.97 7.95
N GLN A 172 -0.91 13.32 8.13
CA GLN A 172 -0.43 14.67 7.85
C GLN A 172 -0.61 15.05 6.38
N ARG A 173 -0.22 14.16 5.46
CA ARG A 173 -0.30 14.39 4.01
C ARG A 173 -0.58 13.08 3.30
N ARG A 174 -1.50 13.09 2.33
CA ARG A 174 -1.81 11.92 1.51
C ARG A 174 -0.60 11.45 0.73
N TRP A 175 0.21 12.35 0.19
CA TRP A 175 1.39 11.96 -0.58
C TRP A 175 2.41 11.15 0.24
N LEU A 176 2.51 11.42 1.55
CA LEU A 176 3.37 10.64 2.45
C LEU A 176 2.85 9.22 2.63
N ASN A 177 1.53 9.06 2.78
CA ASN A 177 0.92 7.73 2.83
C ASN A 177 1.22 6.96 1.54
N GLU A 178 0.97 7.56 0.39
CA GLU A 178 1.13 6.88 -0.91
C GLU A 178 2.60 6.56 -1.20
N LEU A 179 3.53 7.43 -0.79
CA LEU A 179 4.97 7.13 -0.83
C LEU A 179 5.31 5.93 0.09
N PHE A 180 4.73 5.87 1.28
CA PHE A 180 4.90 4.73 2.19
C PHE A 180 4.34 3.43 1.61
N GLY A 181 3.16 3.46 0.99
CA GLY A 181 2.60 2.31 0.28
C GLY A 181 3.54 1.82 -0.83
N ASN A 182 4.15 2.73 -1.60
CA ASN A 182 5.14 2.38 -2.63
C ASN A 182 6.45 1.82 -2.02
N LEU A 183 6.91 2.36 -0.89
CA LEU A 183 8.06 1.83 -0.14
C LEU A 183 7.81 0.40 0.33
N CYS A 184 6.64 0.15 0.91
CA CYS A 184 6.16 -1.17 1.29
C CYS A 184 6.17 -2.12 0.09
N GLN A 185 5.56 -1.70 -1.01
CA GLN A 185 5.47 -2.47 -2.25
C GLN A 185 6.85 -2.89 -2.77
N VAL A 186 7.81 -1.95 -2.84
CA VAL A 186 9.18 -2.22 -3.27
C VAL A 186 9.89 -3.18 -2.32
N GLY A 187 9.81 -2.95 -1.01
CA GLY A 187 10.50 -3.77 -0.02
C GLY A 187 10.00 -5.21 0.01
N ALA A 188 8.68 -5.39 0.00
CA ALA A 188 8.07 -6.71 -0.08
C ALA A 188 8.46 -7.44 -1.37
N ALA A 189 8.32 -6.80 -2.53
CA ALA A 189 8.67 -7.42 -3.82
C ALA A 189 10.15 -7.83 -3.90
N ARG A 190 11.06 -7.03 -3.33
CA ARG A 190 12.50 -7.35 -3.23
C ARG A 190 12.77 -8.54 -2.33
N SER A 191 11.95 -8.76 -1.31
CA SER A 191 12.12 -9.84 -0.34
C SER A 191 11.73 -11.23 -0.86
N PHE A 192 11.05 -11.29 -2.02
CA PHE A 192 10.60 -12.56 -2.60
C PHE A 192 11.76 -13.32 -3.27
N ASP A 193 11.65 -14.65 -3.26
CA ASP A 193 12.64 -15.54 -3.88
C ASP A 193 12.78 -15.31 -5.39
N THR A 194 11.69 -14.91 -6.06
CA THR A 194 11.67 -14.51 -7.47
C THR A 194 11.44 -13.01 -7.59
N GLN A 195 12.18 -12.37 -8.51
CA GLN A 195 12.07 -10.92 -8.73
C GLN A 195 10.96 -10.56 -9.75
N THR A 196 10.11 -11.51 -10.15
CA THR A 196 9.10 -11.32 -11.20
C THR A 196 8.18 -10.13 -10.94
N VAL A 197 7.67 -9.99 -9.70
CA VAL A 197 6.79 -8.86 -9.32
C VAL A 197 7.54 -7.54 -9.42
N LEU A 198 8.76 -7.48 -8.89
CA LEU A 198 9.60 -6.27 -8.96
C LEU A 198 9.95 -5.90 -10.40
N ASP A 199 10.35 -6.87 -11.22
CA ASP A 199 10.70 -6.66 -12.63
C ASP A 199 9.50 -6.14 -13.44
N GLN A 200 8.32 -6.70 -13.19
CA GLN A 200 7.07 -6.23 -13.80
C GLN A 200 6.72 -4.80 -13.37
N MET A 201 6.89 -4.47 -12.08
CA MET A 201 6.72 -3.10 -11.57
C MET A 201 7.71 -2.15 -12.26
N ASP A 202 9.00 -2.50 -12.28
CA ASP A 202 10.05 -1.69 -12.87
C ASP A 202 9.83 -1.44 -14.36
N VAL A 203 9.52 -2.47 -15.12
CA VAL A 203 9.36 -2.36 -16.58
C VAL A 203 8.12 -1.55 -16.94
N LEU A 204 7.00 -1.72 -16.23
CA LEU A 204 5.78 -0.96 -16.49
C LEU A 204 6.00 0.52 -16.15
N GLN A 205 6.48 0.82 -14.95
CA GLN A 205 6.68 2.20 -14.49
C GLN A 205 7.71 2.95 -15.35
N THR A 206 8.81 2.28 -15.71
CA THR A 206 9.85 2.83 -16.60
C THR A 206 9.32 3.11 -17.99
N THR A 207 8.55 2.19 -18.54
CA THR A 207 7.89 2.36 -19.85
C THR A 207 6.94 3.55 -19.85
N MET A 208 6.09 3.65 -18.83
CA MET A 208 5.09 4.72 -18.74
C MET A 208 5.73 6.10 -18.63
N ILE A 209 6.80 6.24 -17.84
CA ILE A 209 7.47 7.54 -17.67
C ILE A 209 8.34 7.93 -18.88
N ARG A 210 9.17 7.01 -19.40
CA ARG A 210 10.11 7.33 -20.50
C ARG A 210 9.41 7.61 -21.81
N GLY A 211 8.29 6.94 -22.06
CA GLY A 211 7.49 7.18 -23.25
C GLY A 211 6.61 8.43 -23.17
N ASN A 212 6.63 9.19 -22.06
CA ASN A 212 5.62 10.22 -21.78
C ASN A 212 4.18 9.68 -22.00
N GLN A 213 3.95 8.40 -21.64
CA GLN A 213 2.70 7.70 -21.95
C GLN A 213 1.52 8.23 -21.12
N TRP A 214 1.84 8.99 -20.06
CA TRP A 214 0.86 9.72 -19.28
C TRP A 214 0.33 10.99 -19.98
N GLY A 215 0.83 11.37 -21.16
CA GLY A 215 0.28 12.47 -21.95
C GLY A 215 0.29 13.84 -21.25
N GLU A 216 -0.71 14.68 -21.56
CA GLU A 216 -0.88 15.97 -20.88
C GLU A 216 -1.49 15.78 -19.49
N LEU A 217 -0.79 16.29 -18.48
CA LEU A 217 -1.16 16.16 -17.07
C LEU A 217 -1.71 17.48 -16.54
N LYS A 218 -2.91 17.43 -15.95
CA LYS A 218 -3.57 18.60 -15.33
C LYS A 218 -2.94 18.99 -13.99
N PHE A 219 -2.64 18.00 -13.15
CA PHE A 219 -2.09 18.17 -11.81
C PHE A 219 -0.65 17.69 -11.72
N LYS A 220 0.23 18.49 -11.13
CA LYS A 220 1.66 18.19 -11.06
C LYS A 220 2.32 18.48 -9.72
N THR A 221 1.71 19.24 -8.82
CA THR A 221 2.30 19.61 -7.51
C THR A 221 1.74 18.77 -6.36
N LEU A 222 2.48 18.55 -5.27
CA LEU A 222 1.92 17.83 -4.11
C LEU A 222 0.75 18.60 -3.49
N GLY A 223 0.78 19.93 -3.51
CA GLY A 223 -0.36 20.73 -3.09
C GLY A 223 -1.64 20.39 -3.87
N GLN A 224 -1.56 20.20 -5.18
CA GLN A 224 -2.69 19.75 -5.99
C GLN A 224 -3.07 18.29 -5.69
N PHE A 225 -2.10 17.43 -5.40
CA PHE A 225 -2.37 16.06 -4.97
C PHE A 225 -3.23 16.02 -3.70
N GLU A 226 -2.93 16.88 -2.74
CA GLU A 226 -3.70 16.99 -1.49
C GLU A 226 -5.11 17.57 -1.72
N THR A 227 -5.23 18.69 -2.44
CA THR A 227 -6.51 19.40 -2.57
C THR A 227 -7.46 18.77 -3.58
N GLU A 228 -6.94 18.13 -4.64
CA GLU A 228 -7.71 17.58 -5.76
C GLU A 228 -7.73 16.05 -5.77
N TYR A 229 -7.39 15.42 -4.65
CA TYR A 229 -7.16 13.97 -4.54
C TYR A 229 -8.26 13.11 -5.18
N LEU A 230 -9.53 13.41 -4.88
CA LEU A 230 -10.67 12.67 -5.44
C LEU A 230 -10.77 12.82 -6.97
N GLN A 231 -10.51 14.02 -7.51
CA GLN A 231 -10.52 14.24 -8.95
C GLN A 231 -9.34 13.51 -9.62
N ILE A 232 -8.17 13.55 -9.00
CA ILE A 232 -6.97 12.85 -9.47
C ILE A 232 -7.20 11.34 -9.52
N MET A 233 -7.76 10.75 -8.46
CA MET A 233 -8.14 9.34 -8.42
C MET A 233 -9.13 8.96 -9.51
N GLN A 234 -10.21 9.73 -9.69
CA GLN A 234 -11.25 9.45 -10.68
C GLN A 234 -10.73 9.50 -12.12
N GLN A 235 -9.79 10.41 -12.41
CA GLN A 235 -9.18 10.50 -13.74
C GLN A 235 -8.23 9.33 -14.05
N GLY A 236 -7.62 8.74 -13.02
CA GLY A 236 -6.69 7.62 -13.14
C GLY A 236 -5.33 7.96 -13.79
N GLN A 237 -5.31 8.81 -14.81
CA GLN A 237 -4.09 9.25 -15.53
C GLN A 237 -3.15 10.05 -14.63
N ASN A 238 -3.65 11.13 -13.99
CA ASN A 238 -2.85 11.89 -13.04
C ASN A 238 -2.46 11.04 -11.82
N TYR A 239 -3.36 10.23 -11.29
CA TYR A 239 -3.06 9.34 -10.16
C TYR A 239 -1.95 8.35 -10.51
N GLY A 240 -2.06 7.66 -11.65
CA GLY A 240 -1.03 6.75 -12.15
C GLY A 240 0.32 7.44 -12.35
N TRP A 241 0.34 8.69 -12.86
CA TRP A 241 1.57 9.46 -12.95
C TRP A 241 2.20 9.77 -11.58
N TYR A 242 1.41 10.18 -10.59
CA TYR A 242 1.91 10.37 -9.22
C TYR A 242 2.48 9.07 -8.64
N GLN A 243 1.74 7.95 -8.78
CA GLN A 243 2.19 6.63 -8.35
C GLN A 243 3.51 6.24 -9.03
N THR A 244 3.69 6.52 -10.33
CA THR A 244 4.97 6.32 -11.01
C THR A 244 6.10 7.14 -10.39
N GLN A 245 5.87 8.40 -10.03
CA GLN A 245 6.91 9.21 -9.37
C GLN A 245 7.23 8.67 -7.97
N PHE A 246 6.20 8.34 -7.17
CA PHE A 246 6.38 7.77 -5.83
C PHE A 246 7.10 6.44 -5.89
N TYR A 247 6.80 5.61 -6.88
CA TYR A 247 7.51 4.36 -7.13
C TYR A 247 9.02 4.56 -7.29
N PHE A 248 9.43 5.49 -8.16
CA PHE A 248 10.86 5.74 -8.37
C PHE A 248 11.56 6.27 -7.11
N LYS A 249 10.90 7.17 -6.37
CA LYS A 249 11.41 7.67 -5.09
C LYS A 249 11.52 6.54 -4.06
N ALA A 250 10.48 5.73 -3.90
CA ALA A 250 10.45 4.58 -3.02
C ALA A 250 11.56 3.58 -3.36
N ARG A 251 11.77 3.30 -4.65
CA ARG A 251 12.82 2.41 -5.13
C ARG A 251 14.21 2.92 -4.76
N GLU A 252 14.46 4.22 -4.96
CA GLU A 252 15.73 4.87 -4.62
C GLU A 252 15.95 4.90 -3.10
N LEU A 253 14.96 5.34 -2.33
CA LEU A 253 15.00 5.34 -0.86
C LEU A 253 15.30 3.94 -0.31
N HIS A 254 14.56 2.92 -0.73
CA HIS A 254 14.79 1.56 -0.28
C HIS A 254 16.14 1.02 -0.77
N SER A 255 16.61 1.38 -1.98
CA SER A 255 17.94 0.97 -2.45
C SER A 255 19.06 1.53 -1.58
N ASN A 256 18.91 2.77 -1.11
CA ASN A 256 19.96 3.47 -0.35
C ASN A 256 19.91 3.13 1.14
N PHE A 257 18.72 2.89 1.70
CA PHE A 257 18.53 2.79 3.15
C PHE A 257 17.92 1.48 3.64
N GLY A 258 17.43 0.62 2.74
CA GLY A 258 16.95 -0.74 3.06
C GLY A 258 15.72 -0.80 3.97
N ASP A 259 15.52 -1.98 4.58
CA ASP A 259 14.36 -2.31 5.42
C ASP A 259 14.25 -1.41 6.67
N ASP A 260 15.38 -0.94 7.21
CA ASP A 260 15.38 -0.06 8.39
C ASP A 260 14.69 1.28 8.11
N PHE A 261 14.86 1.80 6.90
CA PHE A 261 14.16 3.02 6.48
C PHE A 261 12.67 2.81 6.35
N LEU A 262 12.22 1.65 5.88
CA LEU A 262 10.80 1.34 5.77
C LEU A 262 10.12 1.36 7.15
N ARG A 263 10.77 0.76 8.16
CA ARG A 263 10.32 0.81 9.55
C ARG A 263 10.31 2.24 10.08
N LEU A 264 11.42 2.97 9.92
CA LEU A 264 11.54 4.37 10.36
C LEU A 264 10.46 5.26 9.72
N PHE A 265 10.13 5.04 8.45
CA PHE A 265 9.09 5.79 7.74
C PHE A 265 7.70 5.51 8.31
N ARG A 266 7.38 4.26 8.63
CA ARG A 266 6.12 3.94 9.31
C ARG A 266 6.04 4.64 10.66
N ASP A 267 7.11 4.55 11.45
CA ASP A 267 7.16 5.13 12.80
C ASP A 267 7.00 6.66 12.72
N PHE A 268 7.63 7.32 11.73
CA PHE A 268 7.40 8.73 11.43
C PHE A 268 5.92 9.06 11.17
N LEU A 269 5.20 8.25 10.38
CA LEU A 269 3.78 8.48 10.12
C LEU A 269 2.92 8.32 11.38
N ILE A 270 3.32 7.44 12.30
CA ILE A 270 2.66 7.23 13.59
C ILE A 270 2.93 8.41 14.52
N ASP A 271 4.19 8.78 14.68
CA ASP A 271 4.64 9.83 15.59
C ASP A 271 4.16 11.22 15.15
N THR A 272 3.98 11.42 13.84
CA THR A 272 3.42 12.65 13.28
C THR A 272 1.91 12.60 13.08
N ASN A 273 1.19 11.59 13.57
CA ASN A 273 -0.25 11.52 13.38
C ASN A 273 -0.96 12.80 13.87
N PRO A 274 -1.76 13.50 13.03
CA PRO A 274 -2.39 14.76 13.41
C PRO A 274 -3.40 14.63 14.55
N ASP A 275 -3.94 13.44 14.81
CA ASP A 275 -4.78 13.20 15.99
C ASP A 275 -3.98 13.28 17.31
N ILE A 276 -2.65 13.14 17.25
CA ILE A 276 -1.73 13.17 18.39
C ILE A 276 -1.10 14.55 18.53
N ILE A 277 -0.56 15.09 17.44
CA ILE A 277 0.26 16.31 17.48
C ILE A 277 -0.37 17.54 16.78
N GLY A 278 -1.54 17.37 16.16
CA GLY A 278 -2.15 18.40 15.30
C GLY A 278 -1.58 18.40 13.88
N GLU A 279 -2.24 19.16 13.00
CA GLU A 279 -1.77 19.36 11.62
C GLU A 279 -0.53 20.25 11.60
N LEU A 280 0.56 19.77 11.01
CA LEU A 280 1.76 20.53 10.80
C LEU A 280 1.63 21.37 9.53
N ASP A 281 2.16 22.58 9.54
CA ASP A 281 2.37 23.32 8.30
C ASP A 281 3.50 22.69 7.45
N ASN A 282 3.70 23.20 6.23
CA ASN A 282 4.71 22.63 5.33
C ASN A 282 6.15 22.84 5.82
N ALA A 283 6.44 23.93 6.52
CA ALA A 283 7.78 24.19 7.04
C ALA A 283 8.08 23.26 8.21
N GLU A 284 7.14 23.10 9.13
CA GLU A 284 7.22 22.17 10.25
C GLU A 284 7.37 20.73 9.76
N LEU A 285 6.50 20.28 8.85
CA LEU A 285 6.57 18.91 8.31
C LEU A 285 7.90 18.64 7.60
N ASN A 286 8.40 19.58 6.80
CA ASN A 286 9.69 19.44 6.13
C ASN A 286 10.86 19.38 7.13
N GLN A 287 10.78 20.12 8.23
CA GLN A 287 11.77 20.06 9.29
C GLN A 287 11.74 18.68 9.98
N HIS A 288 10.55 18.17 10.30
CA HIS A 288 10.38 16.82 10.86
C HIS A 288 10.91 15.72 9.92
N ILE A 289 10.67 15.83 8.60
CA ILE A 289 11.24 14.94 7.58
C ILE A 289 12.78 14.99 7.61
N LEU A 290 13.36 16.20 7.63
CA LEU A 290 14.81 16.38 7.65
C LEU A 290 15.44 15.81 8.93
N ASP A 291 14.84 16.05 10.09
CA ASP A 291 15.35 15.61 11.38
C ASP A 291 15.26 14.09 11.54
N THR A 292 14.20 13.47 11.00
CA THR A 292 13.97 12.02 11.12
C THR A 292 14.79 11.24 10.10
N PHE A 293 14.73 11.64 8.82
CA PHE A 293 15.29 10.85 7.72
C PHE A 293 16.67 11.33 7.27
N GLY A 294 17.10 12.51 7.73
CA GLY A 294 18.32 13.15 7.29
C GLY A 294 18.21 13.76 5.89
N LYS A 295 19.25 14.54 5.55
CA LYS A 295 19.27 15.36 4.32
C LYS A 295 19.17 14.55 3.04
N GLU A 296 19.84 13.40 2.97
CA GLU A 296 19.89 12.60 1.75
C GLU A 296 18.51 12.04 1.37
N ALA A 297 17.83 11.41 2.33
CA ALA A 297 16.48 10.90 2.12
C ALA A 297 15.47 12.02 1.85
N ALA A 298 15.57 13.14 2.58
CA ALA A 298 14.75 14.32 2.33
C ALA A 298 14.91 14.85 0.89
N GLU A 299 16.14 14.81 0.35
CA GLU A 299 16.40 15.26 -1.02
C GLU A 299 15.78 14.33 -2.07
N ILE A 300 15.82 13.02 -1.84
CA ILE A 300 15.11 12.05 -2.69
C ILE A 300 13.60 12.28 -2.63
N MET A 301 13.05 12.66 -1.47
CA MET A 301 11.62 12.94 -1.30
C MET A 301 11.16 14.25 -1.95
N LYS A 302 12.05 15.23 -2.17
CA LYS A 302 11.69 16.52 -2.78
C LYS A 302 10.90 16.37 -4.06
N TRP A 303 9.81 17.12 -4.16
CA TRP A 303 8.96 17.11 -5.32
C TRP A 303 9.39 18.14 -6.35
N LYS A 304 9.71 17.69 -7.56
CA LYS A 304 10.27 18.54 -8.62
C LYS A 304 9.41 19.76 -8.99
N TYR A 305 8.10 19.63 -8.84
CA TYR A 305 7.14 20.66 -9.28
C TYR A 305 6.73 21.62 -8.16
N ASP A 306 7.18 21.36 -6.93
CA ASP A 306 6.96 22.25 -5.81
C ASP A 306 8.17 23.18 -5.72
N SER A 307 7.91 24.48 -5.73
CA SER A 307 8.93 25.55 -5.77
C SER A 307 9.37 25.94 -4.38
#